data_AF-A0A534NPB6-F1
#
_entry.id   AF-A0A534NPB6-F1
#
_cell.length_a   1.000
_cell.length_b   1.000
_cell.length_c   1.000
_cell.angle_alpha   90.00
_cell.angle_beta   90.00
_cell.angle_gamma   90.00
#
_symmetry.space_group_name_H-M   'P 1'
#
loop_
_entity.id
_entity.type
_entity.pdbx_description
1 polymer ?
#
loop_
_entity_poly.entity_id
_entity_poly.type
_entity_poly.pdbx_seq_one_letter_code
_entity_poly.pdbx_strand_id
1 'polypeptide(L)'
;MRSTQRCLLIVVDRIAYIPANEGHGVFRNRKVKVHFVGIGGIGMSGIAELLLNLGYGVSGSDLKESETTQRLTGLGGTIHIGHRPENVAGDVDVVVTSSAVRRSQNPEALAARARGVPVIRRAEMLAELMRLKDAVAIAGSHGKTTTTSLIATVLDHAGLHPTAVVGGKLNAFGSNAKLGKGEWIVVEADESDG
;
A
#
# COMPACT_ATOMS: atom_id res chain seq x y z
N MET A 1 -16.28 -20.45 6.71
CA MET A 1 -17.26 -19.49 6.16
C MET A 1 -16.44 -18.42 5.45
N ARG A 2 -16.37 -18.43 4.11
CA ARG A 2 -15.53 -17.44 3.38
C ARG A 2 -16.17 -16.07 3.56
N SER A 3 -15.52 -15.18 4.32
CA SER A 3 -15.88 -13.76 4.31
C SER A 3 -15.72 -13.29 2.87
N THR A 4 -16.81 -12.98 2.18
CA THR A 4 -16.77 -12.27 0.92
C THR A 4 -16.28 -10.87 1.24
N GLN A 5 -14.99 -10.61 1.02
CA GLN A 5 -14.40 -9.27 1.15
C GLN A 5 -15.18 -8.28 0.28
N ARG A 6 -15.48 -7.12 0.86
CA ARG A 6 -16.46 -6.18 0.34
C ARG A 6 -15.78 -4.87 -0.03
N CYS A 7 -16.00 -4.39 -1.25
CA CYS A 7 -15.64 -3.02 -1.61
C CYS A 7 -16.93 -2.20 -1.77
N LEU A 8 -17.06 -1.15 -0.96
CA LEU A 8 -18.12 -0.15 -1.08
C LEU A 8 -17.56 1.06 -1.84
N LEU A 9 -18.08 1.34 -3.03
CA LEU A 9 -17.76 2.56 -3.76
C LEU A 9 -18.78 3.64 -3.42
N ILE A 10 -18.29 4.75 -2.88
CA ILE A 10 -19.06 5.97 -2.68
C ILE A 10 -18.59 6.95 -3.76
N VAL A 11 -19.41 7.11 -4.79
CA VAL A 11 -19.33 8.29 -5.65
C VAL A 11 -20.06 9.39 -4.88
N VAL A 12 -19.51 10.60 -4.79
CA VAL A 12 -20.27 11.72 -4.19
C VAL A 12 -21.66 11.74 -4.87
N ASP A 13 -22.72 11.55 -4.06
CA ASP A 13 -24.14 11.37 -4.44
C ASP A 13 -24.65 9.96 -4.82
N ARG A 14 -23.82 8.91 -4.88
CA ARG A 14 -24.25 7.51 -5.11
C ARG A 14 -23.40 6.47 -4.37
N ILE A 15 -24.08 5.49 -3.76
CA ILE A 15 -23.43 4.33 -3.13
C ILE A 15 -23.60 3.11 -4.03
N ALA A 16 -22.50 2.43 -4.34
CA ALA A 16 -22.47 1.20 -5.12
C ALA A 16 -21.64 0.13 -4.41
N TYR A 17 -22.09 -1.12 -4.48
CA TYR A 17 -21.32 -2.26 -4.01
C TYR A 17 -20.53 -2.85 -5.18
N ILE A 18 -19.22 -2.97 -5.03
CA ILE A 18 -18.33 -3.58 -6.03
C ILE A 18 -17.87 -4.94 -5.49
N PRO A 19 -18.31 -6.07 -6.09
CA PRO A 19 -17.75 -7.36 -5.73
C PRO A 19 -16.27 -7.39 -6.11
N ALA A 20 -15.42 -7.90 -5.20
CA ALA A 20 -13.99 -8.06 -5.48
C ALA A 20 -13.78 -9.02 -6.66
N ASN A 21 -13.45 -8.47 -7.84
CA ASN A 21 -13.26 -9.23 -9.07
C ASN A 21 -11.90 -9.93 -9.05
N GLU A 22 -11.74 -11.22 -9.35
CA GLU A 22 -10.44 -11.93 -9.25
C GLU A 22 -9.31 -11.24 -10.05
N GLY A 23 -8.39 -10.56 -9.35
CA GLY A 23 -7.22 -9.91 -9.94
C GLY A 23 -5.97 -10.80 -9.94
N HIS A 24 -4.86 -10.26 -10.47
CA HIS A 24 -3.54 -10.91 -10.44
C HIS A 24 -3.10 -11.15 -9.00
N GLY A 25 -3.34 -12.37 -8.50
CA GLY A 25 -3.23 -12.67 -7.08
C GLY A 25 -1.81 -12.77 -6.57
N VAL A 26 -1.15 -11.63 -6.37
CA VAL A 26 0.16 -11.52 -5.71
C VAL A 26 0.10 -12.16 -4.31
N PHE A 27 -1.01 -11.97 -3.60
CA PHE A 27 -1.21 -12.43 -2.21
C PHE A 27 -1.96 -13.76 -2.05
N ARG A 28 -2.04 -14.61 -3.08
CA ARG A 28 -2.79 -15.89 -2.97
C ARG A 28 -2.13 -16.85 -1.97
N ASN A 29 -2.79 -17.05 -0.81
CA ASN A 29 -2.60 -18.14 0.17
C ASN A 29 -1.18 -18.35 0.79
N ARG A 30 -0.23 -17.41 0.62
CA ARG A 30 1.08 -17.44 1.30
C ARG A 30 1.52 -16.04 1.70
N LYS A 31 2.29 -15.92 2.78
CA LYS A 31 2.99 -14.67 3.13
C LYS A 31 4.07 -14.36 2.09
N VAL A 32 3.78 -13.37 1.26
CA VAL A 32 4.64 -12.81 0.21
C VAL A 32 5.70 -11.90 0.82
N LYS A 33 6.91 -11.89 0.26
CA LYS A 33 7.93 -10.88 0.56
C LYS A 33 7.99 -9.83 -0.53
N VAL A 34 7.75 -8.58 -0.14
CA VAL A 34 7.66 -7.43 -1.03
C VAL A 34 8.92 -6.58 -0.89
N HIS A 35 9.51 -6.19 -2.02
CA HIS A 35 10.64 -5.25 -2.04
C HIS A 35 10.22 -3.91 -2.65
N PHE A 36 10.40 -2.80 -1.93
CA PHE A 36 10.06 -1.46 -2.40
C PHE A 36 11.29 -0.69 -2.87
N VAL A 37 11.25 -0.15 -4.09
CA VAL A 37 12.29 0.76 -4.59
C VAL A 37 11.85 2.21 -4.32
N GLY A 38 12.61 2.93 -3.51
CA GLY A 38 12.22 4.26 -3.00
C GLY A 38 11.20 4.17 -1.88
N ILE A 39 11.46 3.31 -0.89
CA ILE A 39 10.53 2.96 0.18
C ILE A 39 10.21 4.12 1.14
N GLY A 40 11.09 5.12 1.26
CA GLY A 40 10.91 6.30 2.10
C GLY A 40 9.93 7.33 1.53
N GLY A 41 9.52 7.21 0.27
CA GLY A 41 8.57 8.11 -0.37
C GLY A 41 7.18 8.08 0.27
N ILE A 42 6.49 9.23 0.31
CA ILE A 42 5.24 9.46 1.06
C ILE A 42 4.11 8.45 0.73
N GLY A 43 4.04 7.94 -0.51
CA GLY A 43 3.05 6.93 -0.91
C GLY A 43 3.54 5.48 -0.80
N MET A 44 4.85 5.25 -0.66
CA MET A 44 5.45 3.92 -0.61
C MET A 44 5.61 3.44 0.83
N SER A 45 6.04 4.33 1.72
CA SER A 45 6.33 4.02 3.12
C SER A 45 5.12 3.54 3.89
N GLY A 46 3.96 4.15 3.66
CA GLY A 46 2.73 3.70 4.28
C GLY A 46 2.31 2.30 3.81
N ILE A 47 2.46 1.99 2.51
CA ILE A 47 2.08 0.67 1.96
C ILE A 47 2.99 -0.40 2.59
N ALA A 48 4.29 -0.12 2.66
CA ALA A 48 5.27 -0.97 3.30
C ALA A 48 4.94 -1.22 4.78
N GLU A 49 4.60 -0.17 5.52
CA GLU A 49 4.23 -0.28 6.93
C GLU A 49 2.94 -1.10 7.13
N LEU A 50 1.94 -0.93 6.26
CA LEU A 50 0.70 -1.71 6.32
C LEU A 50 0.99 -3.19 6.16
N LEU A 51 1.85 -3.55 5.20
CA LEU A 51 2.26 -4.94 4.97
C LEU A 51 3.01 -5.52 6.17
N LEU A 52 3.92 -4.75 6.78
CA LEU A 52 4.61 -5.15 8.01
C LEU A 52 3.60 -5.42 9.15
N ASN A 53 2.62 -4.53 9.34
CA ASN A 53 1.58 -4.70 10.36
C ASN A 53 0.67 -5.91 10.10
N LEU A 54 0.44 -6.26 8.83
CA LEU A 54 -0.26 -7.48 8.42
C LEU A 54 0.63 -8.74 8.49
N GLY A 55 1.89 -8.59 8.87
CA GLY A 55 2.85 -9.68 9.07
C GLY A 55 3.42 -10.26 7.78
N TYR A 56 3.41 -9.49 6.68
CA TYR A 56 4.13 -9.80 5.45
C TYR A 56 5.61 -9.44 5.56
N GLY A 57 6.45 -10.12 4.76
CA GLY A 57 7.85 -9.76 4.65
C GLY A 57 8.00 -8.47 3.84
N VAL A 58 8.68 -7.47 4.38
CA VAL A 58 8.96 -6.23 3.65
C VAL A 58 10.45 -5.96 3.65
N SER A 59 10.96 -5.64 2.47
CA SER A 59 12.27 -5.06 2.28
C SER A 59 12.15 -3.84 1.39
N GLY A 60 13.19 -3.02 1.33
CA GLY A 60 13.22 -1.93 0.37
C GLY A 60 14.53 -1.18 0.36
N SER A 61 14.64 -0.30 -0.62
CA SER A 61 15.79 0.57 -0.79
C SER A 61 15.36 2.04 -0.83
N ASP A 62 16.24 2.92 -0.39
CA ASP A 62 16.10 4.35 -0.64
C ASP A 62 17.49 4.99 -0.85
N LEU A 63 17.54 6.19 -1.44
CA LEU A 63 18.78 6.91 -1.68
C LEU A 63 19.40 7.43 -0.38
N LYS A 64 18.57 7.76 0.60
CA LYS A 64 18.99 8.33 1.88
C LYS A 64 18.22 7.73 3.03
N GLU A 65 18.90 7.64 4.17
CA GLU A 65 18.23 7.33 5.42
C GLU A 65 17.35 8.51 5.85
N SER A 66 16.23 8.19 6.48
CA SER A 66 15.24 9.12 7.02
C SER A 66 14.56 8.52 8.25
N GLU A 67 13.84 9.35 9.00
CA GLU A 67 12.98 8.89 10.09
C GLU A 67 12.00 7.79 9.62
N THR A 68 11.47 7.93 8.40
CA THR A 68 10.60 6.94 7.76
C THR A 68 11.28 5.59 7.60
N THR A 69 12.50 5.55 7.05
CA THR A 69 13.23 4.29 6.84
C THR A 69 13.64 3.65 8.16
N GLN A 70 13.99 4.46 9.16
CA GLN A 70 14.29 3.98 10.51
C GLN A 70 13.06 3.36 11.17
N ARG A 71 11.91 4.02 11.05
CA ARG A 71 10.64 3.50 11.58
C ARG A 71 10.24 2.18 10.94
N LEU A 72 10.34 2.06 9.61
CA LEU A 72 10.08 0.80 8.90
C LEU A 72 11.03 -0.31 9.34
N THR A 73 12.31 0.02 9.57
CA THR A 73 13.28 -0.94 10.13
C THR A 73 12.86 -1.39 11.53
N GLY A 74 12.45 -0.47 12.41
CA GLY A 74 11.96 -0.78 13.75
C GLY A 74 10.69 -1.64 13.77
N LEU A 75 9.90 -1.62 12.70
CA LEU A 75 8.74 -2.48 12.51
C LEU A 75 9.08 -3.86 11.89
N GLY A 76 10.36 -4.15 11.66
CA GLY A 76 10.85 -5.43 11.13
C GLY A 76 11.13 -5.44 9.63
N GLY A 77 11.06 -4.28 8.96
CA GLY A 77 11.45 -4.15 7.55
C GLY A 77 12.96 -4.23 7.35
N THR A 78 13.41 -4.83 6.24
CA THR A 78 14.82 -4.81 5.84
C THR A 78 15.08 -3.65 4.89
N ILE A 79 15.80 -2.61 5.32
CA ILE A 79 16.02 -1.40 4.52
C ILE A 79 17.48 -1.28 4.08
N HIS A 80 17.67 -0.97 2.80
CA HIS A 80 18.99 -0.75 2.19
C HIS A 80 19.14 0.71 1.74
N ILE A 81 20.32 1.30 1.98
CA ILE A 81 20.65 2.63 1.44
C ILE A 81 21.44 2.47 0.14
N GLY A 82 20.99 3.19 -0.89
CA GLY A 82 21.44 3.12 -2.27
C GLY A 82 20.82 1.94 -3.03
N HIS A 83 20.66 2.13 -4.35
CA HIS A 83 20.08 1.10 -5.21
C HIS A 83 21.14 0.15 -5.75
N ARG A 84 21.00 -1.15 -5.46
CA ARG A 84 21.94 -2.19 -5.92
C ARG A 84 21.21 -3.49 -6.24
N PRO A 85 21.63 -4.26 -7.26
CA PRO A 85 20.97 -5.52 -7.63
C PRO A 85 20.78 -6.48 -6.45
N GLU A 86 21.75 -6.53 -5.53
CA GLU A 86 21.80 -7.46 -4.40
C GLU A 86 20.76 -7.15 -3.33
N ASN A 87 20.22 -5.92 -3.30
CA ASN A 87 19.17 -5.54 -2.34
C ASN A 87 17.88 -6.36 -2.57
N VAL A 88 17.65 -6.85 -3.78
CA VAL A 88 16.52 -7.73 -4.09
C VAL A 88 16.94 -9.17 -3.77
N ALA A 89 16.77 -9.58 -2.52
CA ALA A 89 17.13 -10.92 -2.04
C ALA A 89 16.44 -12.06 -2.83
N GLY A 90 16.97 -13.28 -2.70
CA GLY A 90 16.47 -14.46 -3.43
C GLY A 90 15.06 -14.90 -3.04
N ASP A 91 14.57 -14.46 -1.88
CA ASP A 91 13.24 -14.75 -1.34
C ASP A 91 12.22 -13.63 -1.60
N VAL A 92 12.55 -12.63 -2.43
CA VAL A 92 11.61 -11.57 -2.83
C VAL A 92 10.66 -12.09 -3.91
N ASP A 93 9.36 -12.00 -3.63
CA ASP A 93 8.31 -12.48 -4.53
C ASP A 93 7.80 -11.38 -5.48
N VAL A 94 7.92 -10.11 -5.10
CA VAL A 94 7.46 -8.97 -5.91
C VAL A 94 8.25 -7.70 -5.60
N VAL A 95 8.53 -6.89 -6.63
CA VAL A 95 9.12 -5.57 -6.50
C VAL A 95 8.09 -4.49 -6.81
N VAL A 96 7.98 -3.49 -5.93
CA VAL A 96 7.10 -2.33 -6.09
C VAL A 96 7.94 -1.10 -6.36
N THR A 97 7.56 -0.35 -7.39
CA THR A 97 8.25 0.89 -7.78
C THR A 97 7.31 2.09 -7.71
N SER A 98 7.87 3.24 -7.33
CA SER A 98 7.17 4.52 -7.45
C SER A 98 7.20 5.03 -8.90
N SER A 99 6.39 6.05 -9.21
CA SER A 99 6.42 6.72 -10.51
C SER A 99 7.74 7.43 -10.80
N ALA A 100 8.48 7.83 -9.77
CA ALA A 100 9.77 8.50 -9.91
C ALA A 100 10.91 7.55 -10.33
N VAL A 101 10.72 6.24 -10.21
CA VAL A 101 11.74 5.24 -10.54
C VAL A 101 11.61 4.83 -12.01
N ARG A 102 12.64 5.15 -12.82
CA ARG A 102 12.77 4.61 -14.17
C ARG A 102 13.12 3.12 -14.10
N ARG A 103 12.10 2.26 -14.19
CA ARG A 103 12.24 0.80 -14.10
C ARG A 103 13.25 0.17 -15.07
N SER A 104 13.49 0.82 -16.22
CA SER A 104 14.46 0.40 -17.23
C SER A 104 15.92 0.72 -16.87
N GLN A 105 16.16 1.53 -15.83
CA GLN A 105 17.49 1.99 -15.45
C GLN A 105 17.83 1.67 -14.00
N ASN A 106 16.83 1.37 -13.16
CA ASN A 106 17.07 1.02 -11.77
C ASN A 106 17.62 -0.43 -11.66
N PRO A 107 18.77 -0.63 -10.99
CA PRO A 107 19.43 -1.94 -10.95
C PRO A 107 18.61 -3.01 -10.23
N GLU A 108 17.80 -2.65 -9.23
CA GLU A 108 16.94 -3.59 -8.50
C GLU A 108 15.78 -4.05 -9.37
N ALA A 109 15.13 -3.12 -10.09
CA ALA A 109 14.06 -3.44 -11.02
C ALA A 109 14.55 -4.33 -12.18
N LEU A 110 15.76 -4.08 -12.68
CA LEU A 110 16.39 -4.92 -13.72
C LEU A 110 16.73 -6.31 -13.17
N ALA A 111 17.34 -6.41 -11.98
CA ALA A 111 17.68 -7.67 -11.35
C ALA A 111 16.46 -8.53 -10.99
N ALA A 112 15.34 -7.90 -10.62
CA ALA A 112 14.06 -8.57 -10.40
C ALA A 112 13.53 -9.16 -11.71
N ARG A 113 13.46 -8.36 -12.78
CA ARG A 113 13.01 -8.82 -14.11
C ARG A 113 13.86 -9.98 -14.64
N ALA A 114 15.18 -9.89 -14.49
CA ALA A 114 16.10 -10.95 -14.95
C ALA A 114 15.84 -12.30 -14.25
N ARG A 115 15.28 -12.29 -13.04
CA ARG A 115 14.90 -13.50 -12.28
C ARG A 115 13.44 -13.90 -12.44
N GLY A 116 12.67 -13.20 -13.27
CA GLY A 116 11.23 -13.42 -13.40
C GLY A 116 10.40 -12.93 -12.20
N VAL A 117 10.97 -12.14 -11.30
CA VAL A 117 10.23 -11.51 -10.21
C VAL A 117 9.41 -10.34 -10.77
N PRO A 118 8.08 -10.30 -10.56
CA PRO A 118 7.22 -9.24 -11.08
C PRO A 118 7.60 -7.87 -10.52
N VAL A 119 7.54 -6.85 -11.37
CA VAL A 119 7.82 -5.45 -11.02
C VAL A 119 6.60 -4.59 -11.31
N ILE A 120 5.84 -4.27 -10.27
CA ILE A 120 4.56 -3.55 -10.33
C ILE A 120 4.70 -2.10 -9.84
N ARG A 121 3.69 -1.28 -10.16
CA ARG A 121 3.58 0.11 -9.68
C ARG A 121 2.91 0.18 -8.31
N ARG A 122 3.14 1.28 -7.59
CA ARG A 122 2.45 1.64 -6.35
C ARG A 122 0.92 1.49 -6.43
N ALA A 123 0.30 1.97 -7.51
CA ALA A 123 -1.16 1.91 -7.70
C ALA A 123 -1.67 0.47 -7.82
N GLU A 124 -0.96 -0.39 -8.54
CA GLU A 124 -1.27 -1.83 -8.63
C GLU A 124 -1.17 -2.49 -7.26
N MET A 125 -0.15 -2.13 -6.47
CA MET A 125 0.00 -2.64 -5.11
C MET A 125 -1.12 -2.19 -4.17
N LEU A 126 -1.57 -0.94 -4.30
CA LEU A 126 -2.70 -0.43 -3.53
C LEU A 126 -4.00 -1.18 -3.89
N ALA A 127 -4.22 -1.45 -5.17
CA ALA A 127 -5.36 -2.25 -5.60
C ALA A 127 -5.33 -3.67 -4.99
N GLU A 128 -4.14 -4.28 -4.89
CA GLU A 128 -3.98 -5.57 -4.22
C GLU A 128 -4.24 -5.48 -2.70
N LEU A 129 -3.82 -4.40 -2.03
CA LEU A 129 -4.14 -4.19 -0.62
C LEU A 129 -5.65 -4.03 -0.36
N MET A 130 -6.38 -3.38 -1.26
CA MET A 130 -7.84 -3.27 -1.18
C MET A 130 -8.54 -4.63 -1.27
N ARG A 131 -7.85 -5.67 -1.73
CA ARG A 131 -8.34 -7.06 -1.72
C ARG A 131 -8.01 -7.79 -0.42
N LEU A 132 -7.18 -7.23 0.46
CA LEU A 132 -6.83 -7.86 1.74
C LEU A 132 -7.77 -7.46 2.87
N LYS A 133 -8.46 -6.32 2.74
CA LYS A 133 -9.30 -5.68 3.75
C LYS A 133 -10.68 -5.36 3.18
N ASP A 134 -11.66 -5.17 4.05
CA ASP A 134 -12.93 -4.55 3.63
C ASP A 134 -12.67 -3.08 3.28
N ALA A 135 -13.11 -2.65 2.10
CA ALA A 135 -12.70 -1.39 1.52
C ALA A 135 -13.89 -0.44 1.34
N VAL A 136 -13.67 0.85 1.62
CA VAL A 136 -14.55 1.95 1.22
C VAL A 136 -13.76 2.87 0.29
N ALA A 137 -14.12 2.89 -0.99
CA ALA A 137 -13.50 3.76 -1.99
C ALA A 137 -14.35 5.03 -2.18
N ILE A 138 -13.73 6.21 -2.13
CA ILE A 138 -14.39 7.51 -2.29
C ILE A 138 -13.97 8.13 -3.62
N ALA A 139 -14.90 8.19 -4.57
CA ALA A 139 -14.69 8.76 -5.90
C ALA A 139 -15.56 10.02 -6.12
N GLY A 140 -15.18 10.85 -7.09
CA GLY A 140 -15.90 12.07 -7.46
C GLY A 140 -14.98 13.26 -7.75
N SER A 141 -15.53 14.31 -8.36
CA SER A 141 -14.74 15.47 -8.78
C SER A 141 -14.33 16.37 -7.60
N HIS A 142 -15.14 16.43 -6.53
CA HIS A 142 -14.90 17.28 -5.36
C HIS A 142 -15.26 16.56 -4.06
N GLY A 143 -14.72 17.01 -2.93
CA GLY A 143 -15.10 16.52 -1.60
C GLY A 143 -14.53 15.15 -1.19
N LYS A 144 -13.79 14.46 -2.07
CA LYS A 144 -13.21 13.13 -1.79
C LYS A 144 -12.36 13.10 -0.52
N THR A 145 -11.36 13.97 -0.41
CA THR A 145 -10.47 14.08 0.75
C THR A 145 -11.23 14.28 2.06
N THR A 146 -12.20 15.21 2.08
CA THR A 146 -13.02 15.51 3.26
C THR A 146 -13.87 14.31 3.66
N THR A 147 -14.56 13.70 2.68
CA THR A 147 -15.43 12.53 2.91
C THR A 147 -14.62 11.32 3.38
N THR A 148 -13.44 11.08 2.78
CA THR A 148 -12.52 10.00 3.18
C THR A 148 -12.11 10.16 4.64
N SER A 149 -11.72 11.39 5.02
CA SER A 149 -11.31 11.71 6.39
C SER A 149 -12.46 11.57 7.39
N LEU A 150 -13.67 12.00 7.02
CA LEU A 150 -14.86 11.91 7.86
C LEU A 150 -15.27 10.45 8.11
N ILE A 151 -15.35 9.63 7.05
CA ILE A 151 -15.71 8.21 7.18
C ILE A 151 -14.71 7.48 8.06
N ALA A 152 -13.43 7.69 7.81
CA ALA A 152 -12.41 7.02 8.59
C ALA A 152 -12.39 7.48 10.06
N THR A 153 -12.68 8.75 10.34
CA THR A 153 -12.87 9.26 11.71
C THR A 153 -14.06 8.59 12.40
N VAL A 154 -15.20 8.42 11.71
CA VAL A 154 -16.38 7.74 12.25
C VAL A 154 -16.08 6.28 12.56
N LEU A 155 -15.42 5.56 11.64
CA LEU A 155 -15.03 4.17 11.84
C LEU A 155 -14.04 4.03 13.00
N ASP A 156 -13.09 4.96 13.16
CA ASP A 156 -12.16 4.94 14.30
C ASP A 156 -12.87 5.18 15.64
N HIS A 157 -13.79 6.15 15.70
CA HIS A 157 -14.63 6.38 16.90
C HIS A 157 -15.55 5.18 17.22
N ALA A 158 -15.89 4.37 16.22
CA ALA A 158 -16.61 3.12 16.41
C ALA A 158 -15.70 1.95 16.88
N GLY A 159 -14.42 2.20 17.13
CA GLY A 159 -13.44 1.18 17.55
C GLY A 159 -13.02 0.22 16.43
N LEU A 160 -13.31 0.56 15.17
CA LEU A 160 -12.98 -0.29 14.01
C LEU A 160 -11.58 -0.02 13.46
N HIS A 161 -10.90 1.03 13.94
CA HIS A 161 -9.50 1.35 13.66
C HIS A 161 -9.11 1.20 12.18
N PRO A 162 -9.73 1.95 11.26
CA PRO A 162 -9.52 1.80 9.83
C PRO A 162 -8.14 2.30 9.39
N THR A 163 -7.63 1.73 8.31
CA THR A 163 -6.54 2.34 7.55
C THR A 163 -7.11 3.37 6.58
N ALA A 164 -6.54 4.58 6.48
CA ALA A 164 -7.02 5.60 5.53
C ALA A 164 -5.94 5.99 4.50
N VAL A 165 -6.35 6.10 3.23
CA VAL A 165 -5.53 6.54 2.10
C VAL A 165 -6.17 7.80 1.52
N VAL A 166 -5.49 8.94 1.64
CA VAL A 166 -5.97 10.27 1.21
C VAL A 166 -4.92 10.88 0.27
N GLY A 167 -5.32 11.30 -0.94
CA GLY A 167 -4.40 11.84 -1.94
C GLY A 167 -3.20 10.92 -2.26
N GLY A 168 -3.41 9.61 -2.27
CA GLY A 168 -2.35 8.61 -2.47
C GLY A 168 -1.37 8.45 -1.29
N LYS A 169 -1.62 9.15 -0.17
CA LYS A 169 -0.85 9.06 1.08
C LYS A 169 -1.64 8.23 2.08
N LEU A 170 -0.96 7.30 2.74
CA LEU A 170 -1.53 6.62 3.88
C LEU A 170 -1.43 7.55 5.08
N ASN A 171 -2.58 8.04 5.53
CA ASN A 171 -2.66 8.94 6.68
C ASN A 171 -3.13 8.14 7.89
N ALA A 172 -2.55 8.45 9.04
CA ALA A 172 -3.04 7.93 10.30
C ALA A 172 -3.58 9.07 11.17
N PHE A 173 -4.61 8.75 11.94
CA PHE A 173 -5.41 9.71 12.69
C PHE A 173 -4.66 10.16 13.95
N GLY A 174 -4.53 11.48 14.12
CA GLY A 174 -3.92 12.07 15.31
C GLY A 174 -2.39 11.92 15.39
N SER A 175 -1.77 12.74 16.23
CA SER A 175 -0.31 12.96 16.36
C SER A 175 0.53 11.75 16.81
N ASN A 176 -0.04 10.55 16.83
CA ASN A 176 0.65 9.27 17.04
C ASN A 176 0.19 8.22 16.02
N ALA A 177 0.19 8.67 14.76
CA ALA A 177 -0.15 7.98 13.53
C ALA A 177 0.29 6.49 13.48
N LYS A 178 -0.55 5.59 13.98
CA LYS A 178 -0.51 4.16 13.65
C LYS A 178 -1.46 3.91 12.50
N LEU A 179 -1.00 3.24 11.45
CA LEU A 179 -1.91 2.61 10.49
C LEU A 179 -2.95 1.79 11.26
N GLY A 180 -4.22 1.97 10.90
CA GLY A 180 -5.32 1.30 11.58
C GLY A 180 -5.18 -0.22 11.53
N LYS A 181 -5.23 -0.86 12.70
CA LYS A 181 -5.06 -2.31 12.85
C LYS A 181 -6.33 -3.10 12.50
N GLY A 182 -7.46 -2.44 12.27
CA GLY A 182 -8.72 -3.10 11.98
C GLY A 182 -8.85 -3.56 10.54
N GLU A 183 -9.96 -4.25 10.25
CA GLU A 183 -10.22 -4.91 8.96
C GLU A 183 -10.61 -3.94 7.82
N TRP A 184 -10.82 -2.66 8.14
CA TRP A 184 -11.31 -1.66 7.19
C TRP A 184 -10.17 -0.83 6.58
N ILE A 185 -10.28 -0.55 5.29
CA ILE A 185 -9.50 0.45 4.58
C ILE A 185 -10.45 1.47 3.92
N VAL A 186 -10.17 2.76 4.08
CA VAL A 186 -10.90 3.85 3.42
C VAL A 186 -9.95 4.54 2.45
N VAL A 187 -10.29 4.60 1.17
CA VAL A 187 -9.39 5.06 0.11
C VAL A 187 -10.05 6.17 -0.69
N GLU A 188 -9.35 7.30 -0.83
CA GLU A 188 -9.65 8.29 -1.85
C GLU A 188 -9.23 7.76 -3.22
N ALA A 189 -10.19 7.58 -4.12
CA ALA A 189 -9.95 7.20 -5.52
C ALA A 189 -9.83 8.49 -6.36
N ASP A 190 -8.60 8.83 -6.77
CA ASP A 190 -8.35 9.97 -7.64
C ASP A 190 -8.05 9.52 -9.08
N GLU A 191 -8.50 10.31 -10.04
CA GLU A 191 -8.38 10.03 -11.48
C GLU A 191 -6.92 10.18 -11.97
N SER A 192 -6.04 10.77 -11.15
CA SER A 192 -4.63 11.02 -11.47
C SER A 192 -3.70 9.81 -11.27
N ASP A 193 -4.17 8.73 -10.64
CA ASP A 193 -3.38 7.50 -10.40
C ASP A 193 -3.46 6.48 -11.57
N GLY A 194 -4.14 6.83 -12.68
CA GLY A 194 -4.30 6.02 -13.91
C GLY A 194 -3.11 6.06 -14.88
#